data_AF-A0A2J5NA83-F1
#
_entry.id   AF-A0A2J5NA83-F1
#
_cell.length_a   1.000
_cell.length_b   1.000
_cell.length_c   1.000
_cell.angle_alpha   90.00
_cell.angle_beta   90.00
_cell.angle_gamma   90.00
#
_symmetry.space_group_name_H-M   'P 1'
#
loop_
_entity.id
_entity.type
_entity.pdbx_description
1 polymer ?
#
loop_
_entity_poly.entity_id
_entity_poly.type
_entity_poly.pdbx_seq_one_letter_code
_entity_poly.pdbx_strand_id
1 'polypeptide(L)' 'MSKVQTITRESWILNTFPEWGSWLNEEIEQEQVAPGTFAMWWLG' A
#
# COMPACT_ATOMS: atom_id res chain seq x y z
N MET A 1 10.98 -9.21 26.91
CA MET A 1 9.78 -9.98 26.51
C MET A 1 9.98 -10.47 25.09
N SER A 2 9.56 -11.70 24.77
CA SER A 2 9.65 -12.19 23.38
C SER A 2 8.56 -11.54 22.52
N LYS A 3 8.84 -11.30 21.23
CA LYS A 3 7.85 -10.72 20.28
C LYS A 3 6.55 -11.52 20.23
N VAL A 4 6.63 -12.83 20.39
CA VAL A 4 5.48 -13.74 20.41
C VAL A 4 4.50 -13.38 21.54
N GLN A 5 4.99 -12.87 22.68
CA GLN A 5 4.14 -12.52 23.82
C GLN A 5 3.47 -11.14 23.68
N THR A 6 3.90 -10.31 22.73
CA THR A 6 3.40 -8.93 22.58
C THR A 6 2.51 -8.73 21.34
N ILE A 7 2.48 -9.70 20.42
CA ILE A 7 1.66 -9.63 19.21
C ILE A 7 0.20 -9.92 19.59
N THR A 8 -0.68 -9.00 19.22
CA THR A 8 -2.14 -9.21 19.21
C THR A 8 -2.66 -9.27 17.78
N ARG A 9 -3.90 -9.75 17.61
CA ARG A 9 -4.58 -9.76 16.30
C ARG A 9 -4.64 -8.36 15.68
N GLU A 10 -4.94 -7.35 16.48
CA GLU A 10 -5.05 -5.96 16.05
C GLU A 10 -3.70 -5.45 15.57
N SER A 11 -2.63 -5.70 16.33
CA SER A 11 -1.27 -5.31 15.94
C SER A 11 -0.83 -6.01 14.65
N TRP A 12 -1.21 -7.27 14.44
CA TRP A 12 -0.87 -8.00 13.22
C TRP A 12 -1.60 -7.42 12.01
N ILE A 13 -2.90 -7.16 12.13
CA ILE A 13 -3.71 -6.61 11.04
C ILE A 13 -3.20 -5.22 10.64
N LEU A 14 -3.02 -4.32 11.61
CA LEU A 14 -2.59 -2.93 11.34
C LEU A 14 -1.19 -2.83 10.73
N ASN A 15 -0.31 -3.81 11.00
CA ASN A 15 1.04 -3.82 10.45
C ASN A 15 1.15 -4.55 9.10
N THR A 16 0.10 -5.27 8.67
CA THR A 16 0.16 -6.12 7.47
C THR A 16 -0.70 -5.58 6.33
N PHE A 17 -1.79 -4.88 6.63
CA PHE A 17 -2.78 -4.47 5.64
C PHE A 17 -2.93 -2.95 5.55
N PRO A 18 -3.29 -2.41 4.36
CA PRO A 18 -3.54 -3.12 3.09
C PRO A 18 -2.25 -3.71 2.49
N GLU A 19 -2.38 -4.75 1.68
CA GLU A 19 -1.26 -5.57 1.18
C GLU A 19 -0.22 -4.76 0.43
N TRP A 20 -0.64 -3.66 -0.21
CA TRP A 20 0.22 -2.79 -1.01
C TRP A 20 0.76 -1.59 -0.23
N GLY A 21 0.35 -1.42 1.03
CA GLY A 21 0.67 -0.22 1.81
C GLY A 21 0.30 1.05 1.04
N SER A 22 1.29 1.91 0.81
CA SER A 22 1.18 3.14 0.00
C SER A 22 1.82 3.03 -1.38
N TRP A 23 2.31 1.85 -1.79
CA TRP A 23 3.13 1.72 -3.00
C TRP A 23 2.45 2.30 -4.25
N LEU A 24 1.22 1.87 -4.54
CA LEU A 24 0.51 2.35 -5.72
C LEU A 24 0.08 3.81 -5.58
N ASN A 25 -0.16 4.28 -4.36
CA ASN A 25 -0.43 5.70 -4.13
C ASN A 25 0.75 6.57 -4.57
N GLU A 26 1.96 6.18 -4.17
CA GLU A 26 3.20 6.87 -4.54
C GLU A 26 3.48 6.77 -6.04
N GLU A 27 3.22 5.61 -6.65
CA GLU A 27 3.36 5.41 -8.09
C GLU A 27 2.44 6.35 -8.88
N ILE A 28 1.16 6.45 -8.51
CA ILE A 28 0.20 7.35 -9.16
C ILE A 28 0.60 8.81 -8.99
N GLU A 29 1.13 9.21 -7.82
CA GLU A 29 1.60 10.57 -7.57
C GLU A 29 2.81 10.93 -8.44
N GLN A 30 3.70 9.98 -8.70
CA GLN A 30 4.92 10.19 -9.48
C GLN A 30 4.73 10.05 -11.00
N GLU A 31 3.62 9.45 -11.44
CA GLU A 31 3.37 9.20 -12.86
C GLU A 31 3.24 10.51 -13.66
N GLN A 32 4.07 10.66 -14.70
CA GLN A 32 4.00 11.78 -15.63
C GLN A 32 3.34 11.38 -16.93
N VAL A 33 2.04 11.65 -17.02
CA VAL A 33 1.24 11.37 -18.22
C VAL A 33 1.67 12.27 -19.37
N ALA A 34 2.11 11.66 -20.48
CA ALA A 34 2.56 12.39 -21.66
C ALA A 34 1.41 13.19 -22.32
N PRO A 35 1.70 14.35 -22.96
CA PRO A 35 0.67 15.13 -23.64
C PRO A 35 -0.13 14.31 -24.66
N GLY A 36 -1.46 14.42 -24.61
CA GLY A 36 -2.35 13.67 -25.51
C GLY A 36 -2.59 12.21 -25.14
N THR A 37 -2.09 11.77 -23.97
CA THR A 37 -2.27 10.39 -23.46
C THR A 37 -3.00 10.39 -22.12
N PHE A 38 -3.32 9.20 -21.61
CA PHE A 38 -3.84 8.99 -20.26
C PHE A 38 -3.19 7.75 -19.63
N ALA A 39 -3.05 7.75 -18.31
CA ALA A 39 -2.68 6.58 -17.51
C ALA A 39 -3.91 6.07 -16.75
N MET A 40 -3.94 4.76 -16.46
CA MET A 40 -5.04 4.13 -15.74
C MET A 40 -4.50 2.96 -14.93
N TRP A 41 -5.04 2.79 -13.72
CA TRP A 41 -4.77 1.65 -12.86
C TRP A 41 -6.07 0.93 -12.58
N TRP A 42 -6.01 -0.40 -12.64
CA TRP A 42 -7.11 -1.23 -12.22
C TRP A 42 -6.92 -1.60 -10.75
N LEU A 43 -7.88 -1.22 -9.92
CA LEU A 43 -7.77 -1.29 -8.46
C LEU A 43 -8.47 -2.51 -7.82
N GLY A 44 -9.01 -3.41 -8.65
CA GLY A 44 -9.92 -4.46 -8.20
C GLY A 44 -11.35 -3.97 -8.15
#